data_AF-A0A0C2ILB5-F1
#
_entry.id   AF-A0A0C2ILB5-F1
#
_cell.length_a   1.000
_cell.length_b   1.000
_cell.length_c   1.000
_cell.angle_alpha   90.00
_cell.angle_beta   90.00
_cell.angle_gamma   90.00
#
_symmetry.space_group_name_H-M   'P 1'
#
loop_
_entity.id
_entity.type
_entity.pdbx_description
1 polymer ?
#
loop_
_entity_poly.entity_id
_entity_poly.type
_entity_poly.pdbx_seq_one_letter_code
_entity_poly.pdbx_strand_id
1 'polypeptide(L)'
;MIKNEFKYLNKYTLDYLFWEEAPNYFVLNFIKMNKDKDKHETKIYVSTDGGRLFSRWKPAHRGKLIHPDELIATKNVLFGKSSLKRTFFYVDSQLNIFSVHTYENKGDVIPSSFDPSYLFKFTEDNVTKT
;
A
#
# COMPACT_ATOMS: atom_id res chain seq x y z
N MET A 1 -19.66 15.48 -10.80
CA MET A 1 -19.18 14.78 -9.60
C MET A 1 -19.92 13.45 -9.54
N ILE A 2 -19.27 12.33 -9.88
CA ILE A 2 -19.94 11.02 -9.91
C ILE A 2 -20.00 10.50 -8.47
N LYS A 3 -21.21 10.33 -7.95
CA LYS A 3 -21.46 9.83 -6.59
C LYS A 3 -21.76 8.32 -6.69
N ASN A 4 -20.71 7.50 -6.60
CA ASN A 4 -20.86 6.04 -6.58
C ASN A 4 -21.09 5.58 -5.15
N GLU A 5 -22.33 5.24 -4.80
CA GLU A 5 -22.67 4.62 -3.51
C GLU A 5 -22.49 3.09 -3.60
N PHE A 6 -21.43 2.56 -2.99
CA PHE A 6 -21.19 1.13 -2.92
C PHE A 6 -21.87 0.51 -1.69
N LYS A 7 -23.08 -0.04 -1.88
CA LYS A 7 -23.96 -0.60 -0.82
C LYS A 7 -23.39 -1.74 0.05
N TYR A 8 -22.20 -2.28 -0.24
CA TYR A 8 -21.62 -3.45 0.46
C TYR A 8 -20.29 -3.16 1.20
N LEU A 9 -19.88 -1.89 1.31
CA LEU A 9 -18.58 -1.52 1.88
C LEU A 9 -18.57 -1.27 3.39
N ASN A 10 -19.71 -1.37 4.07
CA ASN A 10 -19.81 -1.10 5.51
C ASN A 10 -18.91 -1.99 6.41
N LYS A 11 -18.34 -3.07 5.88
CA LYS A 11 -17.40 -3.96 6.58
C LYS A 11 -15.92 -3.71 6.23
N TYR A 12 -15.64 -2.69 5.42
CA TYR A 12 -14.31 -2.38 4.92
C TYR A 12 -13.97 -0.92 5.23
N THR A 13 -12.70 -0.66 5.53
CA THR A 13 -12.16 0.70 5.46
C THR A 13 -11.70 0.95 4.03
N LEU A 14 -12.00 2.13 3.49
CA LEU A 14 -11.66 2.53 2.13
C LEU A 14 -10.63 3.65 2.18
N ASP A 15 -9.43 3.37 1.70
CA ASP A 15 -8.40 4.38 1.47
C ASP A 15 -8.29 4.68 -0.03
N TYR A 16 -8.25 5.97 -0.35
CA TYR A 16 -8.13 6.50 -1.70
C TYR A 16 -6.78 7.17 -1.89
N LEU A 17 -6.09 6.85 -2.99
CA LEU A 17 -4.76 7.41 -3.30
C LEU A 17 -4.71 7.86 -4.76
N PHE A 18 -4.18 9.07 -4.98
CA PHE A 18 -4.02 9.70 -6.29
C PHE A 18 -2.54 9.85 -6.66
N TRP A 19 -2.20 9.56 -7.91
CA TRP A 19 -0.83 9.69 -8.43
C TRP A 19 -0.78 10.88 -9.38
N GLU A 20 -0.02 11.90 -9.01
CA GLU A 20 -0.11 13.22 -9.65
C GLU A 20 0.45 13.26 -11.09
N GLU A 21 1.32 12.31 -11.46
CA GLU A 21 1.98 12.27 -12.78
C GLU A 21 1.64 11.01 -13.61
N ALA A 22 0.83 10.08 -13.08
CA ALA A 22 0.42 8.89 -13.84
C ALA A 22 -0.92 9.14 -14.54
N PRO A 23 -1.15 8.63 -15.77
CA PRO A 23 -2.41 8.85 -16.48
C PRO A 23 -3.59 8.24 -15.70
N ASN A 24 -4.24 9.06 -14.90
CA ASN A 24 -5.49 8.78 -14.19
C ASN A 24 -5.56 7.45 -13.42
N TYR A 25 -4.55 7.16 -12.59
CA TYR A 25 -4.55 5.96 -11.76
C TYR A 25 -5.27 6.18 -10.43
N PHE A 26 -6.16 5.25 -10.09
CA PHE A 26 -6.86 5.21 -8.81
C PHE A 26 -6.62 3.86 -8.16
N VAL A 27 -6.13 3.86 -6.93
CA VAL A 27 -5.96 2.63 -6.14
C VAL A 27 -6.94 2.65 -4.98
N LEU A 28 -7.79 1.62 -4.92
CA LEU A 28 -8.71 1.40 -3.81
C LEU A 28 -8.23 0.18 -3.03
N ASN A 29 -7.87 0.41 -1.77
CA ASN A 29 -7.47 -0.66 -0.85
C ASN A 29 -8.63 -1.01 0.08
N PHE A 30 -9.10 -2.26 0.02
CA PHE A 30 -10.16 -2.76 0.89
C PHE A 30 -9.57 -3.71 1.92
N ILE A 31 -9.58 -3.27 3.17
CA ILE A 31 -9.10 -4.06 4.30
C ILE A 31 -10.31 -4.59 5.06
N LYS A 32 -10.49 -5.92 5.06
CA LYS A 32 -11.54 -6.56 5.87
C LYS A 32 -11.08 -6.66 7.32
N MET A 33 -11.83 -6.06 8.22
CA MET A 33 -11.63 -6.23 9.66
C MET A 33 -12.36 -7.49 10.13
N ASN A 34 -11.62 -8.57 10.38
CA ASN A 34 -12.17 -9.79 11.00
C ASN A 34 -11.77 -9.82 12.49
N LYS A 35 -12.67 -10.34 13.36
CA LYS A 35 -12.39 -10.50 14.80
C LYS A 35 -11.29 -11.55 15.10
N ASP A 36 -11.04 -12.46 14.16
CA ASP A 36 -9.88 -13.36 14.18
C ASP A 36 -8.66 -12.64 13.59
N LYS A 37 -7.73 -12.26 14.47
CA LYS A 37 -6.56 -11.41 14.19
C LYS A 37 -5.59 -11.95 13.14
N ASP A 38 -5.74 -13.21 12.72
CA ASP A 38 -4.74 -13.88 11.87
C ASP A 38 -5.09 -13.94 10.38
N LYS A 39 -6.26 -13.45 9.97
CA LYS A 39 -6.69 -13.54 8.55
C LYS A 39 -7.07 -12.18 7.98
N HIS A 40 -6.05 -11.41 7.61
CA HIS A 40 -6.20 -10.20 6.79
C HIS A 40 -6.38 -10.59 5.32
N GLU A 41 -7.61 -10.52 4.82
CA GLU A 41 -7.88 -10.60 3.38
C GLU A 41 -7.93 -9.17 2.82
N THR A 42 -6.81 -8.71 2.26
CA THR A 42 -6.73 -7.44 1.51
C THR A 42 -7.16 -7.67 0.06
N LYS A 43 -8.05 -6.83 -0.45
CA LYS A 43 -8.39 -6.77 -1.88
C LYS A 43 -8.03 -5.40 -2.41
N ILE A 44 -7.19 -5.38 -3.45
CA ILE A 44 -6.74 -4.15 -4.09
C ILE A 44 -7.33 -4.08 -5.49
N TYR A 45 -7.93 -2.95 -5.79
CA TYR A 45 -8.48 -2.66 -7.11
C TYR A 45 -7.81 -1.41 -7.66
N VAL A 46 -7.40 -1.47 -8.92
CA VAL A 46 -6.72 -0.38 -9.60
C VAL A 46 -7.52 0.01 -10.83
N SER A 47 -7.72 1.31 -11.03
CA SER A 47 -8.17 1.89 -12.29
C SER A 47 -7.00 2.62 -12.95
N THR A 48 -6.94 2.55 -14.27
CA THR A 48 -5.95 3.22 -15.12
C THR A 48 -6.62 4.19 -16.11
N ASP A 49 -7.91 4.46 -15.92
CA ASP A 49 -8.78 5.12 -16.90
C ASP A 49 -9.67 6.20 -16.29
N GLY A 50 -9.23 6.80 -15.17
CA GLY A 50 -10.03 7.85 -14.52
C GLY A 50 -11.09 7.33 -13.56
N GLY A 51 -10.96 6.10 -13.07
CA GLY A 51 -11.94 5.47 -12.20
C GLY A 51 -13.15 4.90 -12.94
N ARG A 52 -13.07 4.71 -14.28
CA ARG A 52 -14.19 4.14 -15.06
C ARG A 52 -14.24 2.62 -14.94
N LEU A 53 -13.10 1.95 -15.01
CA LEU A 53 -12.94 0.51 -14.83
C LEU A 53 -11.94 0.21 -13.72
N PHE A 54 -12.23 -0.83 -12.95
CA PHE A 54 -11.34 -1.31 -11.88
C PHE A 54 -10.96 -2.77 -12.14
N SER A 55 -9.66 -3.03 -12.15
CA SER A 55 -9.09 -4.37 -12.25
C SER A 55 -8.50 -4.80 -10.91
N ARG A 56 -8.68 -6.08 -10.56
CA ARG A 56 -8.11 -6.62 -9.32
C ARG A 56 -6.60 -6.77 -9.46
N TRP A 57 -5.84 -6.12 -8.58
CA TRP A 57 -4.39 -6.27 -8.50
C TRP A 57 -4.01 -7.18 -7.32
N LYS A 58 -3.04 -8.06 -7.57
CA LYS A 58 -2.51 -9.03 -6.59
C LYS A 58 -0.99 -8.87 -6.57
N PRO A 59 -0.44 -7.95 -5.75
CA PRO A 59 0.99 -7.76 -5.68
C PRO A 59 1.69 -9.05 -5.28
N ALA A 60 2.68 -9.46 -6.06
CA ALA A 60 3.47 -10.65 -5.82
C ALA A 60 4.94 -10.38 -6.12
N HIS A 61 5.83 -10.85 -5.25
CA HIS A 61 7.27 -10.81 -5.49
C HIS A 61 7.85 -12.21 -5.36
N ARG A 62 8.60 -12.65 -6.37
CA ARG A 62 9.18 -14.01 -6.46
C ARG A 62 8.13 -15.11 -6.23
N GLY A 63 6.95 -14.96 -6.84
CA GLY A 63 5.85 -15.92 -6.74
C GLY A 63 5.10 -15.92 -5.39
N LYS A 64 5.49 -15.07 -4.43
CA LYS A 64 4.80 -14.94 -3.13
C LYS A 64 3.92 -13.70 -3.13
N LEU A 65 2.65 -13.86 -2.75
CA LEU A 65 1.73 -12.74 -2.58
C LEU A 65 2.18 -11.86 -1.42
N ILE A 66 2.12 -10.55 -1.65
CA ILE A 66 2.31 -9.53 -0.62
C ILE A 66 0.92 -9.02 -0.23
N HIS A 67 0.68 -8.89 1.07
CA HIS A 67 -0.57 -8.36 1.61
C HIS A 67 -0.29 -7.00 2.22
N PRO A 68 -0.29 -5.91 1.42
CA PRO A 68 -0.07 -4.59 1.97
C PRO A 68 -1.25 -4.20 2.86
N ASP A 69 -0.93 -3.52 3.95
CA ASP A 69 -1.89 -2.83 4.80
C ASP A 69 -1.85 -1.31 4.57
N GLU A 70 -0.75 -0.80 4.00
CA GLU A 70 -0.58 0.60 3.67
C GLU A 70 -0.06 0.75 2.24
N LEU A 71 -0.64 1.71 1.51
CA LEU A 71 -0.22 2.14 0.17
C LEU A 71 -0.10 3.66 0.21
N ILE A 72 0.96 4.21 -0.37
CA ILE A 72 1.22 5.65 -0.41
C ILE A 72 1.70 5.98 -1.83
N ALA A 73 1.03 6.93 -2.47
CA ALA A 73 1.51 7.47 -3.73
C ALA A 73 2.68 8.43 -3.46
N THR A 74 3.82 8.21 -4.11
CA THR A 74 4.99 9.09 -4.00
C THR A 74 5.48 9.49 -5.38
N LYS A 75 5.15 10.72 -5.79
CA LYS A 75 5.42 11.26 -7.12
C LYS A 75 5.03 10.28 -8.25
N ASN A 76 6.00 9.47 -8.72
CA ASN A 76 5.87 8.58 -9.88
C ASN A 76 5.82 7.10 -9.54
N VAL A 77 5.81 6.74 -8.25
CA VAL A 77 5.78 5.35 -7.80
C VAL A 77 4.74 5.15 -6.70
N LEU A 78 4.29 3.91 -6.52
CA LEU A 78 3.57 3.51 -5.31
C LEU A 78 4.56 2.94 -4.32
N PHE A 79 4.55 3.47 -3.12
CA PHE A 79 5.09 2.78 -1.96
C PHE A 79 4.01 1.88 -1.38
N GLY A 80 4.34 0.62 -1.15
CA GLY A 80 3.47 -0.31 -0.44
C GLY A 80 4.18 -0.88 0.79
N LYS A 81 3.43 -1.10 1.85
CA LYS A 81 3.93 -1.63 3.11
C LYS A 81 3.00 -2.69 3.65
N SER A 82 3.61 -3.73 4.22
CA SER A 82 2.96 -4.84 4.88
C SER A 82 3.58 -5.00 6.26
N SER A 83 2.84 -4.60 7.29
CA SER A 83 3.26 -4.72 8.69
C SER A 83 3.32 -6.17 9.12
N LEU A 84 2.47 -7.04 8.57
CA LEU A 84 2.47 -8.48 8.85
C LEU A 84 3.81 -9.16 8.52
N LYS A 85 4.45 -8.77 7.41
CA LYS A 85 5.73 -9.34 6.98
C LYS A 85 6.90 -8.40 7.24
N ARG A 86 6.65 -7.21 7.78
CA ARG A 86 7.61 -6.11 7.90
C ARG A 86 8.32 -5.88 6.58
N THR A 87 7.56 -5.80 5.50
CA THR A 87 8.10 -5.56 4.17
C THR A 87 7.53 -4.27 3.61
N PHE A 88 8.39 -3.48 2.97
CA PHE A 88 7.95 -2.42 2.09
C PHE A 88 8.45 -2.68 0.67
N PHE A 89 7.78 -2.09 -0.30
CA PHE A 89 8.07 -2.29 -1.72
C PHE A 89 7.68 -1.07 -2.54
N TYR A 90 8.28 -0.96 -3.72
CA TYR A 90 7.96 0.08 -4.68
C TYR A 90 7.39 -0.52 -5.95
N VAL A 91 6.43 0.19 -6.53
CA VAL A 91 5.69 -0.21 -7.73
C VAL A 91 5.73 0.91 -8.75
N ASP A 92 5.95 0.54 -10.01
CA ASP A 92 5.88 1.47 -11.13
C ASP A 92 4.42 1.72 -11.59
N SER A 93 4.25 2.59 -12.58
CA SER A 93 2.95 2.91 -13.20
C SER A 93 2.30 1.74 -13.94
N GLN A 94 3.04 0.67 -14.22
CA GLN A 94 2.54 -0.55 -14.83
C GLN A 94 2.19 -1.62 -13.80
N LEU A 95 2.20 -1.27 -12.51
CA LEU A 95 1.93 -2.15 -11.38
C LEU A 95 2.99 -3.25 -11.18
N ASN A 96 4.20 -3.06 -11.72
CA ASN A 96 5.32 -3.95 -11.49
C ASN A 96 6.04 -3.57 -10.20
N ILE A 97 6.23 -4.55 -9.32
CA ILE A 97 7.07 -4.39 -8.14
C ILE A 97 8.54 -4.47 -8.56
N PHE A 98 9.26 -3.35 -8.49
CA PHE A 98 10.66 -3.28 -8.90
C PHE A 98 11.64 -3.33 -7.71
N SER A 99 11.15 -3.13 -6.48
CA SER A 99 11.98 -3.14 -5.28
C SER A 99 11.19 -3.64 -4.07
N VAL A 100 11.81 -4.50 -3.25
CA VAL A 100 11.20 -5.07 -2.03
C VAL A 100 12.26 -5.18 -0.96
N HIS A 101 11.93 -4.73 0.25
CA HIS A 101 12.83 -4.74 1.40
C HIS A 101 12.07 -5.15 2.65
N THR A 102 12.77 -5.80 3.58
CA THR A 102 12.29 -6.05 4.94
C THR A 102 12.83 -4.99 5.89
N TYR A 103 12.01 -4.56 6.86
CA TYR A 103 12.41 -3.64 7.92
C TYR A 103 12.35 -4.31 9.30
N GLU A 104 12.94 -3.66 10.29
CA GLU A 104 13.18 -4.21 11.64
C GLU A 104 11.91 -4.31 12.50
N ASN A 105 11.95 -5.15 13.53
CA ASN A 105 10.78 -5.45 14.38
C ASN A 105 10.28 -4.27 15.24
N LYS A 106 11.15 -3.29 15.49
CA LYS A 106 10.87 -2.07 16.26
C LYS A 106 11.16 -0.82 15.45
N GLY A 107 11.16 -0.98 14.13
CA GLY A 107 11.40 0.10 13.20
C GLY A 107 10.13 0.45 12.45
N ASP A 108 9.95 1.72 12.16
CA ASP A 108 8.99 2.16 11.17
C ASP A 108 9.68 2.78 9.96
N VAL A 109 9.04 2.66 8.80
CA VAL A 109 9.52 3.19 7.53
C VAL A 109 8.43 4.06 6.91
N ILE A 110 8.80 5.30 6.61
CA ILE A 110 7.92 6.28 5.99
C ILE A 110 8.59 6.76 4.69
N PRO A 111 7.94 6.64 3.53
CA PRO A 111 8.51 7.15 2.29
C PRO A 111 8.43 8.67 2.24
N SER A 112 9.42 9.31 1.62
CA SER A 112 9.32 10.73 1.29
C SER A 112 8.22 10.95 0.24
N SER A 113 7.36 11.94 0.47
CA SER A 113 6.32 12.34 -0.47
C SER A 113 6.89 13.02 -1.73
N PHE A 114 8.12 13.54 -1.68
CA PHE A 114 8.72 14.33 -2.75
C PHE A 114 9.64 13.53 -3.66
N ASP A 115 10.47 12.66 -3.07
CA ASP A 115 11.46 11.87 -3.79
C ASP A 115 11.45 10.42 -3.25
N PRO A 116 11.01 9.45 -4.06
CA PRO A 116 10.86 8.06 -3.62
C PRO A 116 12.19 7.36 -3.31
N SER A 117 13.34 7.96 -3.63
CA SER A 117 14.64 7.43 -3.22
C SER A 117 14.93 7.64 -1.73
N TYR A 118 14.19 8.54 -1.06
CA TYR A 118 14.35 8.83 0.36
C TYR A 118 13.31 8.11 1.22
N LEU A 119 13.80 7.49 2.30
CA LEU A 119 13.01 6.83 3.33
C LEU A 119 13.40 7.41 4.69
N PHE A 120 12.41 7.75 5.50
CA PHE A 120 12.61 8.03 6.91
C PHE A 120 12.45 6.73 7.68
N LYS A 121 13.45 6.41 8.50
CA LYS A 121 13.44 5.24 9.37
C LYS A 121 13.39 5.72 10.81
N PHE A 122 12.39 5.27 11.55
CA PHE A 122 12.32 5.45 13.00
C PHE A 122 12.72 4.14 13.66
N THR A 123 13.63 4.18 14.62
CA THR A 123 14.02 3.01 15.42
C THR A 123 14.00 3.37 16.89
N GLU A 124 13.50 2.48 17.72
CA GLU A 124 13.73 2.57 19.16
C GLU A 124 15.16 2.12 19.47
N ASP A 125 16.03 3.06 19.84
CA ASP A 125 17.24 2.70 20.55
C ASP A 125 16.82 2.20 21.94
N ASN A 126 17.20 0.97 22.29
CA ASN A 126 17.24 0.58 23.70
C ASN A 126 18.30 1.45 24.36
N VAL A 127 17.96 2.68 24.77
CA VAL A 127 18.77 3.45 25.71
C VAL A 127 18.61 2.76 27.06
N THR A 128 19.28 1.61 27.23
CA THR A 128 19.71 1.16 28.54
C THR A 128 20.67 2.23 29.04
N LYS A 129 20.11 3.21 29.76
CA LYS A 129 20.90 3.97 30.73
C LYS A 129 21.50 2.95 31.69
N THR A 130 22.81 3.05 31.80
CA THR A 130 23.74 2.22 32.56
C THR A 130 23.35 2.11 34.02
#